data_AF-A0AAP2KX34-F1
#
_entry.id   AF-A0AAP2KX34-F1
#
_cell.length_a   1.000
_cell.length_b   1.000
_cell.length_c   1.000
_cell.angle_alpha   90.00
_cell.angle_beta   90.00
_cell.angle_gamma   90.00
#
_symmetry.space_group_name_H-M   'P 1'
#
loop_
_entity.id
_entity.type
_entity.pdbx_description
1 polymer ?
#
loop_
_entity_poly.entity_id
_entity_poly.type
_entity_poly.pdbx_seq_one_letter_code
_entity_poly.pdbx_strand_id
1 'polypeptide(L)' 'MLQCPNCTSYGVHPIRRRWWQRVLHRPRRYRCQDCGLDYRLEQLIRGPAVAINDAAARDDLAEPQ' A
#
# COMPACT_ATOMS: atom_id res chain seq x y z
N MET A 1 -16.62 -1.03 -2.52
CA MET A 1 -15.78 0.04 -1.94
C MET A 1 -14.70 -0.65 -1.11
N LEU A 2 -13.44 -0.20 -1.20
CA LEU A 2 -12.35 -0.81 -0.42
C LEU A 2 -12.43 -0.28 1.02
N GLN A 3 -12.43 -1.18 1.99
CA GLN A 3 -12.50 -0.83 3.41
C GLN A 3 -11.12 -1.01 4.05
N CYS A 4 -10.70 -0.03 4.85
CA CYS A 4 -9.46 -0.13 5.61
C CYS A 4 -9.62 -1.16 6.74
N PRO A 5 -8.75 -2.17 6.86
CA PRO A 5 -8.85 -3.16 7.94
C PRO A 5 -8.53 -2.58 9.34
N ASN A 6 -7.83 -1.44 9.41
CA ASN A 6 -7.45 -0.82 10.68
C ASN A 6 -8.52 0.14 11.22
N CYS A 7 -8.91 1.16 10.44
CA CYS A 7 -9.91 2.16 10.86
C CYS A 7 -11.33 1.87 10.36
N THR A 8 -11.56 0.78 9.62
CA THR A 8 -12.87 0.43 9.02
C THR A 8 -13.46 1.47 8.06
N SER A 9 -12.71 2.51 7.70
CA SER A 9 -13.15 3.57 6.81
C SER A 9 -13.12 3.15 5.34
N TYR A 10 -13.93 3.81 4.52
CA TYR A 10 -14.03 3.55 3.07
C TYR A 10 -13.14 4.51 2.23
N GLY A 11 -12.35 5.36 2.88
CA GLY A 11 -11.46 6.36 2.26
C GLY A 11 -10.14 5.78 1.78
N VAL A 12 -10.16 4.64 1.09
CA VAL A 12 -8.95 3.99 0.59
C VAL A 12 -8.75 4.28 -0.89
N HIS A 13 -7.61 4.88 -1.23
CA HIS A 13 -7.31 5.36 -2.58
C HIS A 13 -6.03 4.71 -3.14
N PRO A 14 -5.97 4.41 -4.45
CA PRO A 14 -4.77 3.86 -5.06
C PRO A 14 -3.63 4.88 -5.11
N ILE A 15 -2.42 4.44 -4.77
CA ILE A 15 -1.21 5.27 -4.88
C ILE A 15 -0.82 5.38 -6.37
N ARG A 16 -0.41 6.58 -6.78
CA ARG A 16 0.10 6.84 -8.13
C ARG A 16 1.38 6.05 -8.36
N ARG A 17 1.39 5.23 -9.41
CA ARG A 17 2.56 4.43 -9.79
C ARG A 17 3.48 5.23 -10.71
N ARG A 18 4.77 5.20 -10.40
CA ARG A 18 5.82 5.65 -11.32
C ARG A 18 5.90 4.68 -12.51
N TRP A 19 6.37 5.14 -13.66
CA TRP A 19 6.43 4.35 -14.88
C TRP A 19 7.28 3.08 -14.70
N TRP A 20 8.42 3.18 -14.01
CA TRP A 20 9.32 2.05 -13.75
C TRP A 20 8.67 0.96 -12.90
N GLN A 21 7.75 1.31 -12.00
CA GLN A 21 6.98 0.34 -11.23
C GLN A 21 6.05 -0.49 -12.11
N ARG A 22 5.63 0.03 -13.27
CA ARG A 22 4.86 -0.73 -14.26
C ARG A 22 5.75 -1.71 -15.01
N VAL A 23 6.92 -1.26 -15.45
CA VAL A 23 7.92 -2.10 -16.15
C VAL A 23 8.36 -3.27 -15.27
N LEU A 24 8.64 -3.00 -14.00
CA LEU A 24 9.01 -4.02 -13.02
C LEU A 24 7.84 -4.86 -12.50
N HIS A 25 6.63 -4.72 -13.07
CA HIS A 25 5.43 -5.44 -12.64
C HIS A 25 5.17 -5.35 -11.13
N ARG A 26 5.57 -4.24 -10.48
CA ARG A 26 5.38 -4.06 -9.03
C ARG A 26 3.89 -3.98 -8.69
N PRO A 27 3.44 -4.67 -7.63
CA PRO A 27 2.03 -4.66 -7.24
C PRO A 27 1.55 -3.24 -6.91
N ARG A 28 0.29 -2.95 -7.21
CA ARG A 28 -0.33 -1.65 -6.93
C ARG A 28 -0.60 -1.53 -5.44
N ARG A 29 -0.19 -0.41 -4.84
CA ARG A 29 -0.44 -0.07 -3.44
C ARG A 29 -1.61 0.91 -3.32
N TYR A 30 -2.23 0.91 -2.16
CA TYR A 30 -3.40 1.70 -1.78
C TYR A 30 -3.14 2.36 -0.44
N ARG A 31 -3.59 3.59 -0.25
CA ARG A 31 -3.42 4.35 0.98
C ARG A 31 -4.76 4.71 1.57
N CYS A 32 -4.92 4.49 2.86
CA CYS A 32 -6.07 4.98 3.60
C CYS A 32 -5.90 6.47 3.93
N GLN A 33 -6.92 7.27 3.68
CA GLN A 33 -6.91 8.71 3.96
C GLN A 33 -6.98 8.99 5.47
N ASP A 34 -7.75 8.20 6.23
CA ASP A 34 -7.93 8.40 7.68
C ASP A 34 -6.76 7.86 8.50
N CYS A 35 -6.34 6.62 8.20
CA CYS A 35 -5.26 5.94 8.92
C CYS A 35 -3.85 6.32 8.41
N GLY A 36 -3.74 6.80 7.17
CA GLY A 36 -2.45 7.05 6.52
C GLY A 36 -1.65 5.81 6.12
N LEU A 37 -2.10 4.60 6.48
CA LEU A 37 -1.44 3.32 6.20
C LEU A 37 -1.57 2.89 4.74
N ASP A 38 -0.52 2.21 4.28
CA ASP A 38 -0.43 1.63 2.95
C ASP A 38 -0.79 0.14 2.97
N TYR A 39 -1.58 -0.28 2.00
CA TYR A 39 -2.07 -1.65 1.84
C TYR A 39 -1.90 -2.12 0.41
N ARG A 40 -1.82 -3.43 0.23
CA ARG A 40 -2.00 -4.07 -1.09
C ARG A 40 -3.48 -4.40 -1.30
N LEU A 41 -3.87 -4.60 -2.55
CA LEU A 41 -5.27 -4.90 -2.90
C LEU A 41 -5.77 -6.16 -2.20
N GLU A 42 -4.91 -7.17 -2.06
CA GLU A 42 -5.24 -8.45 -1.41
C GLU A 42 -5.58 -8.25 0.07
N GLN A 43 -4.89 -7.33 0.75
CA GLN A 43 -5.13 -7.01 2.16
C GLN A 43 -6.45 -6.25 2.38
N LEU A 44 -6.93 -5.51 1.37
CA LEU A 44 -8.20 -4.78 1.43
C LEU A 44 -9.41 -5.64 1.06
N ILE A 45 -9.21 -6.68 0.22
CA ILE A 45 -10.29 -7.58 -0.20
C ILE A 45 -10.56 -8.67 0.85
N ARG A 46 -9.52 -9.15 1.54
CA ARG A 46 -9.63 -10.36 2.37
C ARG A 46 -10.26 -10.13 3.76
N GLY A 47 -10.72 -8.92 4.08
CA GLY A 47 -11.19 -8.59 5.44
C GLY A 47 -10.05 -8.71 6.48
N PRO A 48 -10.31 -8.53 7.79
CA PRO A 48 -9.26 -8.40 8.79
C PRO A 48 -8.53 -9.73 9.04
N ALA A 49 -7.56 -10.06 8.20
CA ALA A 49 -6.48 -10.96 8.56
C ALA A 49 -5.47 -10.14 9.39
N VAL A 50 -5.60 -10.28 10.71
CA VAL A 50 -4.69 -9.72 11.70
C VAL A 50 -3.22 -9.93 11.31
N ALA A 51 -2.47 -8.82 11.39
CA ALA A 51 -1.02 -8.68 11.47
C ALA A 51 -0.17 -9.22 10.31
N ILE A 52 0.42 -8.31 9.53
CA ILE A 52 1.85 -8.39 9.27
C ILE A 52 2.47 -6.99 9.21
N ASN A 53 3.38 -6.74 10.16
CA ASN A 53 4.37 -5.69 10.08
C ASN A 53 5.30 -6.00 8.90
N ASP A 54 4.92 -5.62 7.68
CA ASP A 54 5.87 -5.54 6.57
C ASP A 54 6.48 -4.14 6.55
N ALA A 55 7.43 -3.94 7.47
CA ALA A 55 8.50 -2.98 7.31
C ALA A 55 9.34 -3.37 6.07
N ALA A 56 8.82 -3.17 4.86
CA ALA A 56 9.56 -3.51 3.63
C ALA A 56 9.07 -2.70 2.42
N ALA A 57 9.53 -1.45 2.35
CA ALA A 57 10.29 -0.97 1.19
C ALA A 57 10.97 0.35 1.58
N ARG A 58 11.97 0.25 2.46
CA ARG A 58 13.16 1.11 2.30
C ARG A 58 13.82 0.60 1.03
N ASP A 59 13.53 1.26 -0.09
CA ASP A 59 14.45 1.24 -1.22
C ASP A 59 15.46 2.35 -0.91
N ASP A 60 16.43 1.96 -0.10
CA ASP A 60 17.69 2.67 0.07
C ASP A 60 18.47 2.40 -1.23
N LEU A 61 18.32 3.30 -2.20
CA LEU A 61 19.24 3.40 -3.32
C LEU A 61 19.77 4.84 -3.34
N ALA A 62 20.81 5.03 -2.55
CA ALA A 62 21.99 5.83 -2.84
C ALA A 62 21.88 6.81 -4.01
N GLU A 63 21.84 8.11 -3.69
CA GLU A 63 22.30 9.16 -4.59
C GLU A 63 23.70 9.58 -4.08
N PRO A 64 24.80 9.12 -4.70
CA PRO A 64 26.12 9.67 -4.40
C PRO A 64 26.26 11.06 -5.06
N GLN A 65 26.70 12.04 -4.29
CA GLN A 65 27.31 13.28 -4.79
C GLN A 65 28.81 13.21 -4.52
#